data_AF-A0A494WUI0-F1
#
_entry.id   AF-A0A494WUI0-F1
#
_cell.length_a   1.000
_cell.length_b   1.000
_cell.length_c   1.000
_cell.angle_alpha   90.00
_cell.angle_beta   90.00
_cell.angle_gamma   90.00
#
_symmetry.space_group_name_H-M   'P 1'
#
loop_
_entity.id
_entity.type
_entity.pdbx_description
1 polymer ?
#
loop_
_entity_poly.entity_id
_entity_poly.type
_entity_poly.pdbx_seq_one_letter_code
_entity_poly.pdbx_strand_id
1 'polypeptide(L)'
;MKVRTYDNYDYVEAYKIDLQSDIERKARRKFEQENPLQTPDYETQWKEQQEKLEEWELERLLKEGKVESLYRTTTIKAKNIESGRELLEAQIYPSFFHKADVPRTGKKRESKPSQKNLNDKKSRRYLVRLANINFSKNDLWCTFTWDEDHLPADEATADRDVTNFIRRINYRQKKKGRENIKYIYIPVVEGAERPHVHIIMTGKGIDRDELEELWGKGERSNTRRIKPDEDFLISGLATYISNNKRGKRRWRASKNLKKPPEPTRSYSKFKKPKVEKMAHDYETLKAEMEKAYPNYKFLDAEVKYNGVTAAFYIYARMVRN
;
A
#
# COMPACT_ATOMS: atom_id res chain seq x y z
N MET A 1 -81.06 -31.10 3.35
CA MET A 1 -80.80 -30.04 4.35
C MET A 1 -79.40 -30.28 4.95
N LYS A 2 -78.62 -29.20 5.14
CA LYS A 2 -77.36 -29.07 5.93
C LYS A 2 -76.10 -29.71 5.35
N VAL A 3 -75.06 -28.96 4.93
CA VAL A 3 -74.17 -27.96 5.59
C VAL A 3 -72.98 -28.64 6.29
N ARG A 4 -71.78 -28.23 5.84
CA ARG A 4 -70.45 -28.58 6.35
C ARG A 4 -70.14 -27.88 7.68
N THR A 5 -69.31 -28.49 8.50
CA THR A 5 -68.53 -27.85 9.57
C THR A 5 -67.06 -28.28 9.44
N TYR A 6 -66.16 -27.30 9.44
CA TYR A 6 -64.74 -27.45 9.77
C TYR A 6 -64.62 -27.58 11.30
N ASP A 7 -63.67 -28.39 11.81
CA ASP A 7 -62.74 -27.99 12.88
C ASP A 7 -61.84 -29.15 13.36
N ASN A 8 -60.68 -28.75 13.91
CA ASN A 8 -59.58 -29.50 14.56
C ASN A 8 -58.46 -30.05 13.67
N TYR A 9 -57.60 -29.14 13.19
CA TYR A 9 -56.20 -29.46 12.92
C TYR A 9 -55.40 -29.35 14.23
N ASP A 10 -54.79 -30.46 14.64
CA ASP A 10 -53.94 -30.60 15.83
C ASP A 10 -52.52 -30.08 15.52
N TYR A 11 -52.08 -29.03 16.22
CA TYR A 11 -50.72 -28.49 16.09
C TYR A 11 -49.62 -29.45 16.57
N VAL A 12 -50.01 -30.55 17.23
CA VAL A 12 -49.13 -31.55 17.84
C VAL A 12 -48.95 -32.80 16.96
N GLU A 13 -49.61 -32.90 15.79
CA GLU A 13 -49.16 -33.75 14.67
C GLU A 13 -48.02 -33.09 13.89
N ALA A 14 -46.99 -32.73 14.66
CA ALA A 14 -45.68 -33.32 14.53
C ALA A 14 -45.16 -33.38 13.10
N TYR A 15 -44.43 -32.32 12.71
CA TYR A 15 -42.98 -32.39 12.54
C TYR A 15 -42.39 -33.78 12.20
N LYS A 16 -42.99 -34.51 11.26
CA LYS A 16 -42.30 -35.38 10.33
C LYS A 16 -41.65 -34.44 9.32
N ILE A 17 -40.68 -33.68 9.80
CA ILE A 17 -39.60 -33.21 8.97
C ILE A 17 -39.08 -34.49 8.33
N ASP A 18 -39.27 -34.57 7.02
CA ASP A 18 -38.84 -35.67 6.19
C ASP A 18 -37.34 -35.88 6.47
N LEU A 19 -37.05 -36.81 7.37
CA LEU A 19 -35.72 -37.05 7.92
C LEU A 19 -34.75 -37.40 6.78
N GLN A 20 -35.28 -37.99 5.71
CA GLN A 20 -34.57 -38.30 4.49
C GLN A 20 -34.22 -37.02 3.73
N SER A 21 -35.15 -36.09 3.56
CA SER A 21 -34.87 -34.75 3.00
C SER A 21 -33.90 -33.92 3.83
N ASP A 22 -33.92 -34.07 5.16
CA ASP A 22 -33.08 -33.29 6.07
C ASP A 22 -31.66 -33.89 6.18
N ILE A 23 -31.53 -35.23 6.07
CA ILE A 23 -30.25 -35.91 5.87
C ILE A 23 -29.66 -35.54 4.51
N GLU A 24 -30.43 -35.55 3.43
CA GLU A 24 -29.99 -35.11 2.10
C GLU A 24 -29.60 -33.64 2.09
N ARG A 25 -30.38 -32.77 2.75
CA ARG A 25 -30.08 -31.33 2.85
C ARG A 25 -28.83 -31.04 3.69
N LYS A 26 -28.60 -31.77 4.78
CA LYS A 26 -27.37 -31.65 5.59
C LYS A 26 -26.15 -32.23 4.88
N ALA A 27 -26.28 -33.38 4.22
CA ALA A 27 -25.22 -33.97 3.41
C ALA A 27 -24.85 -33.05 2.23
N ARG A 28 -25.85 -32.48 1.55
CA ARG A 28 -25.66 -31.51 0.47
C ARG A 28 -25.04 -30.21 0.96
N ARG A 29 -25.47 -29.64 2.10
CA ARG A 29 -24.82 -28.46 2.70
C ARG A 29 -23.37 -28.71 3.10
N LYS A 30 -23.07 -29.91 3.62
CA LYS A 30 -21.70 -30.31 3.96
C LYS A 30 -20.85 -30.46 2.70
N PHE A 31 -21.38 -31.08 1.65
CA PHE A 31 -20.73 -31.18 0.33
C PHE A 31 -20.52 -29.79 -0.30
N GLU A 32 -21.49 -28.88 -0.24
CA GLU A 32 -21.38 -27.50 -0.75
C GLU A 32 -20.40 -26.63 0.07
N GLN A 33 -20.23 -26.90 1.37
CA GLN A 33 -19.22 -26.25 2.22
C GLN A 33 -17.81 -26.79 1.99
N GLU A 34 -17.66 -28.10 1.80
CA GLU A 34 -16.36 -28.76 1.57
C GLU A 34 -15.91 -28.68 0.10
N ASN A 35 -16.85 -28.53 -0.83
CA ASN A 35 -16.64 -28.35 -2.27
C ASN A 35 -17.54 -27.23 -2.81
N PRO A 36 -17.22 -25.95 -2.54
CA PRO A 36 -17.93 -24.86 -3.21
C PRO A 36 -17.75 -25.01 -4.73
N LEU A 37 -18.87 -25.01 -5.46
CA LEU A 37 -18.93 -24.94 -6.91
C LEU A 37 -18.06 -23.76 -7.39
N GLN A 38 -16.81 -24.03 -7.75
CA GLN A 38 -16.08 -23.16 -8.67
C GLN A 38 -16.71 -23.41 -10.03
N THR A 39 -17.80 -22.70 -10.33
CA THR A 39 -18.04 -22.29 -11.71
C THR A 39 -16.73 -21.68 -12.19
N PRO A 40 -16.04 -22.24 -13.20
CA PRO A 40 -14.87 -21.59 -13.77
C PRO A 40 -15.38 -20.25 -14.28
N ASP A 41 -15.00 -19.18 -13.61
CA ASP A 41 -15.35 -17.84 -14.00
C ASP A 41 -14.63 -17.60 -15.33
N TYR A 42 -15.33 -17.86 -16.44
CA TYR A 42 -14.82 -17.69 -17.81
C TYR A 42 -14.29 -16.28 -18.02
N GLU A 43 -14.76 -15.29 -17.27
CA GLU A 43 -14.27 -13.91 -17.32
C GLU A 43 -12.95 -13.73 -16.56
N THR A 44 -12.74 -14.46 -15.47
CA THR A 44 -11.46 -14.56 -14.75
C THR A 44 -10.47 -15.43 -15.51
N GLN A 45 -10.89 -16.55 -16.10
CA GLN A 45 -10.05 -17.37 -16.99
C GLN A 45 -9.68 -16.63 -18.28
N TRP A 46 -10.57 -15.80 -18.84
CA TRP A 46 -10.30 -14.93 -19.99
C TRP A 46 -9.40 -13.75 -19.62
N LYS A 47 -9.57 -13.13 -18.43
CA LYS A 47 -8.67 -12.10 -17.91
C LYS A 47 -7.28 -12.67 -17.59
N GLU A 48 -7.20 -13.88 -17.05
CA GLU A 48 -5.96 -14.65 -16.87
C GLU A 48 -5.37 -15.06 -18.21
N GLN A 49 -6.18 -15.39 -19.23
CA GLN A 49 -5.73 -15.64 -20.61
C GLN A 49 -5.14 -14.38 -21.24
N GLN A 50 -5.71 -13.21 -20.96
CA GLN A 50 -5.28 -11.91 -21.49
C GLN A 50 -4.07 -11.32 -20.76
N GLU A 51 -3.90 -11.60 -19.46
CA GLU A 51 -2.65 -11.35 -18.72
C GLU A 51 -1.56 -12.33 -19.13
N LYS A 52 -1.91 -13.61 -19.34
CA LYS A 52 -1.06 -14.56 -20.05
C LYS A 52 -0.70 -14.04 -21.42
N LEU A 53 -1.58 -13.42 -22.21
CA LEU A 53 -1.27 -12.94 -23.57
C LEU A 53 -0.23 -11.81 -23.61
N GLU A 54 -0.21 -10.87 -22.65
CA GLU A 54 0.81 -9.79 -22.60
C GLU A 54 2.14 -10.26 -22.03
N GLU A 55 2.13 -11.11 -21.00
CA GLU A 55 3.33 -11.79 -20.53
C GLU A 55 3.84 -12.79 -21.57
N TRP A 56 2.94 -13.43 -22.32
CA TRP A 56 3.21 -14.35 -23.42
C TRP A 56 3.77 -13.63 -24.63
N GLU A 57 3.37 -12.40 -24.93
CA GLU A 57 3.96 -11.64 -26.04
C GLU A 57 5.37 -11.16 -25.68
N LEU A 58 5.59 -10.73 -24.42
CA LEU A 58 6.92 -10.48 -23.87
C LEU A 58 7.78 -11.76 -23.88
N GLU A 59 7.21 -12.87 -23.42
CA GLU A 59 7.79 -14.21 -23.38
C GLU A 59 8.11 -14.72 -24.78
N ARG A 60 7.21 -14.53 -25.75
CA ARG A 60 7.39 -14.91 -27.16
C ARG A 60 8.53 -14.11 -27.76
N LEU A 61 8.58 -12.80 -27.56
CA LEU A 61 9.66 -11.95 -28.07
C LEU A 61 11.02 -12.29 -27.44
N LEU A 62 11.04 -12.68 -26.16
CA LEU A 62 12.24 -13.16 -25.46
C LEU A 62 12.65 -14.58 -25.90
N LYS A 63 11.70 -15.51 -26.08
CA LYS A 63 11.93 -16.89 -26.55
C LYS A 63 12.34 -16.96 -28.02
N GLU A 64 11.76 -16.11 -28.86
CA GLU A 64 12.09 -16.02 -30.29
C GLU A 64 13.41 -15.26 -30.54
N GLY A 65 14.09 -14.76 -29.50
CA GLY A 65 15.36 -14.04 -29.60
C GLY A 65 15.28 -12.71 -30.36
N LYS A 66 14.06 -12.20 -30.60
CA LYS A 66 13.82 -10.99 -31.41
C LYS A 66 14.11 -9.69 -30.65
N VAL A 67 14.27 -9.76 -29.32
CA VAL A 67 14.58 -8.61 -28.47
C VAL A 67 15.57 -9.03 -27.37
N GLU A 68 16.67 -8.29 -27.24
CA GLU A 68 17.62 -8.46 -26.14
C GLU A 68 17.08 -7.75 -24.88
N SER A 69 16.74 -8.49 -23.81
CA SER A 69 16.38 -7.86 -22.53
C SER A 69 17.62 -7.45 -21.75
N LEU A 70 17.77 -6.16 -21.49
CA LEU A 70 18.78 -5.65 -20.57
C LEU A 70 18.13 -5.36 -19.21
N TYR A 71 18.81 -5.71 -18.13
CA TYR A 71 18.34 -5.33 -16.80
C TYR A 71 18.44 -3.81 -16.61
N ARG A 72 17.32 -3.18 -16.33
CA ARG A 72 17.25 -1.77 -15.99
C ARG A 72 17.28 -1.59 -14.49
N THR A 73 18.15 -0.70 -14.04
CA THR A 73 18.22 -0.23 -12.67
C THR A 73 17.55 1.13 -12.57
N THR A 74 16.50 1.25 -11.78
CA THR A 74 15.85 2.51 -11.43
C THR A 74 16.17 2.86 -10.00
N THR A 75 16.82 4.00 -9.80
CA THR A 75 17.26 4.45 -8.48
C THR A 75 16.53 5.72 -8.08
N ILE A 76 16.08 5.78 -6.84
CA ILE A 76 15.47 6.97 -6.24
C ILE A 76 16.19 7.25 -4.93
N LYS A 77 16.56 8.52 -4.73
CA LYS A 77 17.21 9.00 -3.52
C LYS A 77 16.28 9.96 -2.79
N ALA A 78 15.91 9.61 -1.56
CA ALA A 78 15.07 10.40 -0.68
C ALA A 78 15.94 10.99 0.43
N LYS A 79 16.53 12.15 0.16
CA LYS A 79 17.35 12.90 1.12
C LYS A 79 16.46 13.74 2.04
N ASN A 80 16.60 13.55 3.34
CA ASN A 80 15.92 14.34 4.35
C ASN A 80 16.40 15.80 4.31
N ILE A 81 15.46 16.75 4.38
CA ILE A 81 15.76 18.18 4.33
C ILE A 81 16.46 18.71 5.58
N GLU A 82 16.23 18.12 6.74
CA GLU A 82 16.78 18.57 8.03
C GLU A 82 18.01 17.74 8.42
N SER A 83 17.88 16.41 8.46
CA SER A 83 18.94 15.54 8.96
C SER A 83 20.01 15.20 7.93
N GLY A 84 19.80 15.50 6.64
CA GLY A 84 20.72 15.13 5.56
C GLY A 84 20.80 13.62 5.23
N ARG A 85 20.37 12.75 6.15
CA ARG A 85 20.18 11.30 5.96
C ARG A 85 19.41 11.00 4.68
N GLU A 86 19.81 9.95 3.98
CA GLU A 86 19.27 9.64 2.66
C GLU A 86 18.93 8.15 2.51
N LEU A 87 17.68 7.89 2.14
CA LEU A 87 17.23 6.57 1.74
C LEU A 87 17.40 6.41 0.22
N LEU A 88 18.09 5.36 -0.19
CA LEU A 88 18.22 4.95 -1.58
C LEU A 88 17.39 3.70 -1.84
N GLU A 89 16.53 3.78 -2.85
CA GLU A 89 15.78 2.64 -3.36
C GLU A 89 16.27 2.28 -4.76
N ALA A 90 16.76 1.06 -4.94
CA ALA A 90 17.17 0.53 -6.24
C ALA A 90 16.18 -0.56 -6.68
N GLN A 91 15.65 -0.44 -7.89
CA GLN A 91 14.81 -1.44 -8.53
C GLN A 91 15.53 -1.96 -9.78
N ILE A 92 15.92 -3.22 -9.76
CA ILE A 92 16.57 -3.91 -10.88
C ILE A 92 15.53 -4.87 -11.48
N TYR A 93 15.22 -4.72 -12.76
CA TYR A 93 14.20 -5.50 -13.43
C TYR A 93 14.46 -5.60 -14.94
N PRO A 94 14.00 -6.66 -15.62
CA PRO A 94 14.11 -6.77 -17.06
C PRO A 94 13.42 -5.58 -17.75
N SER A 95 14.06 -5.02 -18.76
CA SER A 95 13.50 -3.96 -19.59
C SER A 95 13.92 -4.16 -21.03
N PHE A 96 13.06 -3.68 -21.94
CA PHE A 96 13.43 -3.45 -23.32
C PHE A 96 14.60 -2.46 -23.42
N PHE A 97 15.51 -2.74 -24.34
CA PHE A 97 16.65 -1.88 -24.64
C PHE A 97 16.19 -0.61 -25.39
N HIS A 98 15.33 -0.74 -26.40
CA HIS A 98 14.70 0.40 -27.06
C HIS A 98 13.23 0.55 -26.68
N LYS A 99 12.77 1.81 -26.62
CA LYS A 99 11.36 2.13 -26.38
C LYS A 99 10.44 1.69 -27.53
N ALA A 100 10.97 1.60 -28.75
CA ALA A 100 10.25 1.14 -29.93
C ALA A 100 9.88 -0.35 -29.82
N ASP A 101 10.70 -1.13 -29.11
CA ASP A 101 10.51 -2.58 -28.92
C ASP A 101 9.42 -2.88 -27.89
N VAL A 102 8.96 -1.87 -27.14
CA VAL A 102 7.89 -2.03 -26.16
C VAL A 102 6.57 -2.20 -26.90
N PRO A 103 5.87 -3.35 -26.74
CA PRO A 103 4.57 -3.56 -27.34
C PRO A 103 3.60 -2.45 -26.93
N ARG A 104 2.92 -1.85 -27.91
CA ARG A 104 1.93 -0.79 -27.67
C ARG A 104 0.54 -1.41 -27.55
N THR A 105 0.14 -1.73 -26.33
CA THR A 105 -1.23 -2.16 -26.07
C THR A 105 -2.19 -0.98 -26.12
N GLY A 106 -3.38 -1.17 -26.72
CA GLY A 106 -4.44 -0.17 -26.71
C GLY A 106 -4.85 0.25 -25.29
N LYS A 107 -5.16 1.54 -25.09
CA LYS A 107 -5.63 2.07 -23.80
C LYS A 107 -6.97 1.44 -23.45
N LYS A 108 -7.00 0.54 -22.45
CA LYS A 108 -8.26 0.02 -21.87
C LYS A 108 -8.82 1.02 -20.85
N ARG A 109 -10.16 1.05 -20.72
CA ARG A 109 -10.90 2.01 -19.87
C ARG A 109 -10.66 1.79 -18.37
N GLU A 110 -10.35 0.55 -17.96
CA GLU A 110 -10.05 0.20 -16.56
C GLU A 110 -8.62 -0.32 -16.37
N SER A 111 -8.01 0.03 -15.23
CA SER A 111 -6.72 -0.52 -14.82
C SER A 111 -6.89 -1.99 -14.41
N LYS A 112 -6.06 -2.88 -14.98
CA LYS A 112 -5.98 -4.30 -14.62
C LYS A 112 -5.69 -4.50 -13.11
N PRO A 113 -6.08 -5.63 -12.49
CA PRO A 113 -5.74 -5.93 -11.09
C PRO A 113 -4.23 -5.87 -10.80
N SER A 114 -3.42 -6.44 -11.69
CA SER A 114 -1.95 -6.34 -11.68
C SER A 114 -1.46 -4.88 -11.68
N GLN A 115 -2.04 -4.03 -12.52
CA GLN A 115 -1.75 -2.60 -12.57
C GLN A 115 -2.21 -1.86 -11.32
N LYS A 116 -3.36 -2.23 -10.73
CA LYS A 116 -3.85 -1.68 -9.45
C LYS A 116 -2.88 -2.02 -8.32
N ASN A 117 -2.47 -3.29 -8.19
CA ASN A 117 -1.49 -3.74 -7.19
C ASN A 117 -0.14 -3.02 -7.35
N LEU A 118 0.33 -2.86 -8.59
CA LEU A 118 1.56 -2.11 -8.88
C LEU A 118 1.42 -0.63 -8.50
N ASN A 119 0.29 -0.01 -8.81
CA ASN A 119 0.01 1.38 -8.45
C ASN A 119 -0.06 1.58 -6.94
N ASP A 120 -0.63 0.61 -6.21
CA ASP A 120 -0.66 0.62 -4.75
C ASP A 120 0.75 0.50 -4.18
N LYS A 121 1.56 -0.47 -4.65
CA LYS A 121 2.97 -0.61 -4.23
C LYS A 121 3.76 0.68 -4.49
N LYS A 122 3.58 1.30 -5.66
CA LYS A 122 4.18 2.61 -6.00
C LYS A 122 3.69 3.71 -5.07
N SER A 123 2.39 3.75 -4.74
CA SER A 123 1.81 4.73 -3.82
C SER A 123 2.38 4.60 -2.41
N ARG A 124 2.54 3.37 -1.89
CA ARG A 124 3.16 3.11 -0.58
C ARG A 124 4.61 3.59 -0.54
N ARG A 125 5.40 3.22 -1.54
CA ARG A 125 6.80 3.68 -1.67
C ARG A 125 6.88 5.20 -1.79
N TYR A 126 5.97 5.83 -2.53
CA TYR A 126 5.92 7.28 -2.65
C TYR A 126 5.62 7.98 -1.32
N LEU A 127 4.69 7.44 -0.53
CA LEU A 127 4.39 7.91 0.82
C LEU A 127 5.64 7.81 1.72
N VAL A 128 6.33 6.67 1.71
CA VAL A 128 7.59 6.46 2.44
C VAL A 128 8.64 7.51 2.05
N ARG A 129 8.83 7.77 0.75
CA ARG A 129 9.76 8.81 0.27
C ARG A 129 9.37 10.19 0.74
N LEU A 130 8.09 10.55 0.63
CA LEU A 130 7.59 11.85 1.09
C LEU A 130 7.86 12.04 2.58
N ALA A 131 7.59 11.01 3.39
CA ALA A 131 7.82 11.06 4.83
C ALA A 131 9.30 11.24 5.14
N ASN A 132 10.17 10.41 4.56
CA ASN A 132 11.62 10.45 4.78
C ASN A 132 12.28 11.75 4.29
N ILE A 133 11.72 12.42 3.27
CA ILE A 133 12.25 13.70 2.79
C ILE A 133 11.88 14.83 3.75
N ASN A 134 10.66 14.83 4.29
CA ASN A 134 10.07 16.01 4.91
C ASN A 134 10.05 16.00 6.44
N PHE A 135 10.16 14.83 7.07
CA PHE A 135 10.04 14.71 8.51
C PHE A 135 11.27 14.08 9.16
N SER A 136 11.58 14.45 10.38
CA SER A 136 12.76 14.01 11.13
C SER A 136 12.40 13.64 12.59
N LYS A 137 13.42 13.37 13.42
CA LYS A 137 13.25 13.06 14.86
C LYS A 137 12.59 14.18 15.68
N ASN A 138 12.62 15.41 15.19
CA ASN A 138 12.06 16.57 15.88
C ASN A 138 10.56 16.76 15.62
N ASP A 139 10.02 16.01 14.65
CA ASP A 139 8.62 16.07 14.23
C ASP A 139 7.72 15.16 15.03
N LEU A 140 6.41 15.26 14.78
CA LEU A 140 5.39 14.60 15.59
C LEU A 140 4.69 13.49 14.80
N TRP A 141 4.45 12.39 15.52
CA TRP A 141 3.48 11.36 15.19
C TRP A 141 2.31 11.48 16.14
N CYS A 142 1.14 11.72 15.58
CA CYS A 142 -0.08 11.94 16.35
C CYS A 142 -1.13 10.91 15.97
N THR A 143 -1.86 10.44 16.97
CA THR A 143 -3.09 9.67 16.77
C THR A 143 -4.20 10.37 17.52
N PHE A 144 -5.24 10.78 16.79
CA PHE A 144 -6.44 11.42 17.36
C PHE A 144 -7.63 10.50 17.13
N THR A 145 -8.46 10.31 18.16
CA THR A 145 -9.70 9.52 18.09
C THR A 145 -10.89 10.45 18.01
N TRP A 146 -12.05 9.92 17.59
CA TRP A 146 -13.32 10.60 17.80
C TRP A 146 -14.01 10.00 19.02
N ASP A 147 -14.65 10.84 19.82
CA ASP A 147 -15.60 10.39 20.86
C ASP A 147 -16.94 10.00 20.22
N GLU A 148 -17.85 9.42 21.01
CA GLU A 148 -19.13 8.87 20.52
C GLU A 148 -20.01 9.94 19.87
N ASP A 149 -19.99 11.17 20.39
CA ASP A 149 -20.81 12.29 19.90
C ASP A 149 -20.25 12.91 18.60
N HIS A 150 -18.96 12.72 18.34
CA HIS A 150 -18.27 13.27 17.18
C HIS A 150 -17.85 12.24 16.14
N LEU A 151 -18.36 11.00 16.20
CA LEU A 151 -18.02 9.95 15.25
C LEU A 151 -18.31 10.39 13.79
N PRO A 152 -17.31 10.32 12.88
CA PRO A 152 -17.52 10.70 11.50
C PRO A 152 -18.36 9.65 10.79
N ALA A 153 -19.43 10.09 10.10
CA ALA A 153 -20.29 9.21 9.32
C ALA A 153 -19.56 8.53 8.14
N ASP A 154 -18.56 9.22 7.56
CA ASP A 154 -17.79 8.76 6.42
C ASP A 154 -16.37 9.39 6.39
N GLU A 155 -15.54 8.94 5.44
CA GLU A 155 -14.17 9.47 5.25
C GLU A 155 -14.20 10.97 4.89
N ALA A 156 -15.23 11.46 4.21
CA ALA A 156 -15.34 12.86 3.82
C ALA A 156 -15.56 13.78 5.04
N THR A 157 -16.36 13.33 6.01
CA THR A 157 -16.59 14.02 7.28
C THR A 157 -15.33 14.02 8.13
N ALA A 158 -14.62 12.89 8.19
CA ALA A 158 -13.32 12.81 8.84
C ALA A 158 -12.27 13.75 8.20
N ASP A 159 -12.19 13.80 6.86
CA ASP A 159 -11.30 14.70 6.13
C ASP A 159 -11.60 16.18 6.43
N ARG A 160 -12.89 16.53 6.60
CA ARG A 160 -13.33 17.89 6.95
C ARG A 160 -12.87 18.26 8.36
N ASP A 161 -13.02 17.35 9.32
CA ASP A 161 -12.59 17.55 10.70
C ASP A 161 -11.08 17.74 10.81
N VAL A 162 -10.31 16.88 10.15
CA VAL A 162 -8.86 16.96 10.11
C VAL A 162 -8.41 18.25 9.43
N THR A 163 -9.05 18.65 8.33
CA THR A 163 -8.80 19.94 7.67
C THR A 163 -9.03 21.13 8.61
N ASN A 164 -10.12 21.12 9.37
CA ASN A 164 -10.42 22.18 10.34
C ASN A 164 -9.43 22.21 11.48
N PHE A 165 -9.02 21.06 11.99
CA PHE A 165 -7.96 20.94 12.99
C PHE A 165 -6.64 21.54 12.49
N ILE A 166 -6.20 21.14 11.30
CA ILE A 166 -4.98 21.68 10.67
C ILE A 166 -5.09 23.20 10.43
N ARG A 167 -6.27 23.70 10.07
CA ARG A 167 -6.52 25.15 9.92
C ARG A 167 -6.32 25.89 11.25
N ARG A 168 -6.82 25.34 12.37
CA ARG A 168 -6.60 25.90 13.72
C ARG A 168 -5.12 25.94 14.10
N ILE A 169 -4.37 24.86 13.82
CA ILE A 169 -2.92 24.80 14.06
C ILE A 169 -2.20 25.87 13.24
N ASN A 170 -2.48 25.95 11.94
CA ASN A 170 -1.84 26.92 11.05
C ASN A 170 -2.17 28.37 11.44
N TYR A 171 -3.38 28.64 11.92
CA TYR A 171 -3.74 29.96 12.44
C TYR A 171 -2.85 30.34 13.65
N ARG A 172 -2.68 29.44 14.63
CA ARG A 172 -1.79 29.68 15.77
C ARG A 172 -0.32 29.88 15.34
N GLN A 173 0.16 29.08 14.38
CA GLN A 173 1.51 29.23 13.83
C GLN A 173 1.72 30.59 13.16
N LYS A 174 0.78 31.02 12.32
CA LYS A 174 0.83 32.35 11.67
C LYS A 174 0.80 33.49 12.68
N LYS A 175 -0.02 33.40 13.74
CA LYS A 175 -0.05 34.40 14.82
C LYS A 175 1.29 34.51 15.55
N LYS A 176 2.04 33.40 15.64
CA LYS A 176 3.41 33.34 16.19
C LYS A 176 4.50 33.65 15.14
N GLY A 177 4.15 34.15 13.95
CA GLY A 177 5.10 34.51 12.88
C GLY A 177 5.75 33.32 12.15
N ARG A 178 5.15 32.13 12.22
CA ARG A 178 5.69 30.89 11.65
C ARG A 178 4.92 30.45 10.41
N GLU A 179 5.58 29.66 9.57
CA GLU A 179 4.97 29.05 8.38
C GLU A 179 3.92 27.99 8.73
N ASN A 180 3.11 27.64 7.73
CA ASN A 180 2.18 26.52 7.83
C ASN A 180 2.91 25.20 8.08
N ILE A 181 2.34 24.36 8.93
CA ILE A 181 2.87 23.02 9.19
C ILE A 181 2.89 22.18 7.92
N LYS A 182 3.90 21.32 7.80
CA LYS A 182 3.86 20.21 6.85
C LYS A 182 3.19 19.03 7.53
N TYR A 183 2.37 18.28 6.79
CA TYR A 183 1.71 17.12 7.34
C TYR A 183 1.40 16.05 6.29
N ILE A 184 1.24 14.82 6.77
CA ILE A 184 0.62 13.70 6.08
C ILE A 184 -0.34 13.04 7.06
N TYR A 185 -1.57 12.77 6.67
CA TYR A 185 -2.53 12.08 7.52
C TYR A 185 -3.26 10.95 6.81
N ILE A 186 -3.75 9.99 7.60
CA ILE A 186 -4.60 8.87 7.17
C ILE A 186 -5.79 8.77 8.12
N PRO A 187 -7.03 8.96 7.64
CA PRO A 187 -8.22 8.59 8.39
C PRO A 187 -8.41 7.06 8.38
N VAL A 188 -8.73 6.50 9.53
CA VAL A 188 -9.11 5.10 9.72
C VAL A 188 -10.53 5.11 10.26
N VAL A 189 -11.51 5.06 9.35
CA VAL A 189 -12.94 5.20 9.66
C VAL A 189 -13.70 3.97 9.18
N GLU A 190 -13.65 3.68 7.88
CA GLU A 190 -14.36 2.53 7.30
C GLU A 190 -13.86 1.19 7.86
N GLY A 191 -14.77 0.42 8.46
CA GLY A 191 -14.50 -0.92 8.99
C GLY A 191 -13.62 -0.93 10.25
N ALA A 192 -13.50 0.21 10.95
CA ALA A 192 -12.81 0.33 12.22
C ALA A 192 -13.82 0.32 13.38
N GLU A 193 -13.55 -0.50 14.39
CA GLU A 193 -14.31 -0.50 15.65
C GLU A 193 -14.14 0.83 16.41
N ARG A 194 -12.97 1.46 16.26
CA ARG A 194 -12.65 2.77 16.86
C ARG A 194 -12.06 3.70 15.79
N PRO A 195 -12.87 4.59 15.20
CA PRO A 195 -12.37 5.55 14.24
C PRO A 195 -11.27 6.43 14.81
N HIS A 196 -10.19 6.58 14.06
CA HIS A 196 -9.05 7.42 14.44
C HIS A 196 -8.32 7.96 13.21
N VAL A 197 -7.56 9.03 13.40
CA VAL A 197 -6.69 9.60 12.39
C VAL A 197 -5.25 9.54 12.86
N HIS A 198 -4.39 9.08 11.98
CA HIS A 198 -2.94 9.16 12.16
C HIS A 198 -2.38 10.36 11.40
N ILE A 199 -1.52 11.15 12.03
CA ILE A 199 -0.89 12.33 11.43
C ILE A 199 0.62 12.34 11.69
N ILE A 200 1.41 12.45 10.63
CA ILE A 200 2.80 12.88 10.68
C ILE A 200 2.80 14.39 10.43
N MET A 201 3.38 15.20 11.31
CA MET A 201 3.47 16.65 11.09
C MET A 201 4.72 17.28 11.67
N THR A 202 5.06 18.47 11.17
CA THR A 202 6.20 19.24 11.68
C THR A 202 6.03 19.57 13.16
N GLY A 203 7.05 19.28 13.97
CA GLY A 203 7.01 19.47 15.42
C GLY A 203 7.63 20.77 15.92
N LYS A 204 8.39 21.48 15.07
CA LYS A 204 9.09 22.70 15.47
C LYS A 204 8.09 23.79 15.90
N GLY A 205 8.16 24.17 17.18
CA GLY A 205 7.33 25.22 17.77
C GLY A 205 5.90 24.78 18.09
N ILE A 206 5.57 23.51 17.95
CA ILE A 206 4.28 22.95 18.34
C ILE A 206 4.41 22.40 19.76
N ASP A 207 3.62 22.95 20.67
CA ASP A 207 3.40 22.36 21.99
C ASP A 207 2.40 21.22 21.88
N ARG A 208 2.65 20.10 22.58
CA ARG A 208 1.84 18.88 22.44
C ARG A 208 0.53 18.97 23.21
N ASP A 209 0.53 19.57 24.38
CA ASP A 209 -0.66 19.71 25.21
C ASP A 209 -1.64 20.68 24.53
N GLU A 210 -1.12 21.81 24.02
CA GLU A 210 -1.90 22.73 23.17
C GLU A 210 -2.48 22.05 21.92
N LEU A 211 -1.74 21.09 21.34
CA LEU A 211 -2.14 20.38 20.12
C LEU A 211 -3.27 19.38 20.41
N GLU A 212 -3.19 18.67 21.53
CA GLU A 212 -4.21 17.70 21.95
C GLU A 212 -5.52 18.40 22.35
N GLU A 213 -5.43 19.51 23.07
CA GLU A 213 -6.59 20.35 23.40
C GLU A 213 -7.27 20.92 22.13
N LEU A 214 -6.47 21.26 21.12
CA LEU A 214 -6.98 21.79 19.85
C LEU A 214 -7.82 20.80 19.05
N TRP A 215 -7.69 19.49 19.27
CA TRP A 215 -8.48 18.50 18.54
C TRP A 215 -9.96 18.64 18.93
N GLY A 216 -10.26 18.56 20.22
CA GLY A 216 -11.57 18.88 20.81
C GLY A 216 -12.73 18.03 20.32
N LYS A 217 -12.47 16.84 19.77
CA LYS A 217 -13.47 15.91 19.21
C LYS A 217 -13.28 14.47 19.67
N GLY A 218 -12.43 14.23 20.67
CA GLY A 218 -12.12 12.89 21.12
C GLY A 218 -11.51 12.88 22.50
N GLU A 219 -11.73 11.77 23.21
CA GLU A 219 -11.25 11.57 24.58
C GLU A 219 -9.77 11.19 24.64
N ARG A 220 -9.27 10.50 23.60
CA ARG A 220 -7.91 9.95 23.59
C ARG A 220 -7.11 10.54 22.45
N SER A 221 -6.16 11.39 22.81
CA SER A 221 -5.12 11.88 21.92
C SER A 221 -3.79 11.27 22.34
N ASN A 222 -2.96 10.90 21.37
CA ASN A 222 -1.60 10.46 21.63
C ASN A 222 -0.66 11.16 20.66
N THR A 223 0.11 12.11 21.19
CA THR A 223 1.14 12.82 20.43
C THR A 223 2.53 12.49 20.95
N ARG A 224 3.38 12.01 20.05
CA ARG A 224 4.77 11.66 20.36
C ARG A 224 5.72 12.23 19.34
N ARG A 225 6.96 12.51 19.77
CA ARG A 225 8.04 12.80 18.82
C ARG A 225 8.34 11.54 18.00
N ILE A 226 8.62 11.73 16.71
CA ILE A 226 9.07 10.65 15.84
C ILE A 226 10.41 10.16 16.37
N LYS A 227 10.53 8.85 16.53
CA LYS A 227 11.81 8.19 16.77
C LYS A 227 12.14 7.41 15.48
N PRO A 228 12.90 8.02 14.55
CA PRO A 228 13.28 7.34 13.33
C PRO A 228 14.13 6.12 13.68
N ASP A 229 13.92 5.04 12.96
CA ASP A 229 14.79 3.88 13.01
C ASP A 229 16.19 4.27 12.47
N GLU A 230 17.24 3.69 13.06
CA GLU A 230 18.62 3.91 12.60
C GLU A 230 18.83 3.36 11.19
N ASP A 231 18.14 2.30 10.82
CA ASP A 231 18.31 1.62 9.54
C ASP A 231 17.17 1.99 8.58
N PHE A 232 15.92 2.07 9.04
CA PHE A 232 14.77 2.30 8.16
C PHE A 232 14.16 3.71 8.21
N LEU A 233 14.76 4.66 8.94
CA LEU A 233 14.24 6.03 9.10
C LEU A 233 12.77 6.02 9.56
N ILE A 234 11.89 6.74 8.87
CA ILE A 234 10.44 6.81 9.15
C ILE A 234 9.69 5.74 8.32
N SER A 235 10.41 4.88 7.60
CA SER A 235 9.80 3.91 6.68
C SER A 235 8.94 2.88 7.40
N GLY A 236 9.31 2.47 8.62
CA GLY A 236 8.47 1.58 9.45
C GLY A 236 7.10 2.19 9.74
N LEU A 237 7.09 3.48 10.11
CA LEU A 237 5.87 4.25 10.37
C LEU A 237 5.03 4.41 9.09
N ALA A 238 5.66 4.82 7.99
CA ALA A 238 4.99 4.97 6.70
C ALA A 238 4.47 3.63 6.13
N THR A 239 5.13 2.52 6.42
CA THR A 239 4.70 1.17 6.00
C THR A 239 3.52 0.69 6.83
N TYR A 240 3.58 0.84 8.17
CA TYR A 240 2.48 0.55 9.10
C TYR A 240 1.18 1.25 8.65
N ILE A 241 1.31 2.55 8.37
CA ILE A 241 0.24 3.41 7.88
C ILE A 241 -0.39 2.89 6.57
N SER A 242 0.41 2.30 5.69
CA SER A 242 0.00 1.91 4.34
C SER A 242 -0.66 0.53 4.23
N ASN A 243 -0.65 -0.24 5.32
CA ASN A 243 -1.13 -1.62 5.37
C ASN A 243 -2.60 -1.74 5.83
N ASN A 244 -3.27 -0.64 6.21
CA ASN A 244 -4.68 -0.67 6.61
C ASN A 244 -5.64 -0.85 5.42
N LYS A 245 -6.06 -2.12 5.17
CA LYS A 245 -7.23 -2.71 4.46
C LYS A 245 -7.76 -2.10 3.13
N ARG A 246 -8.55 -2.90 2.39
CA ARG A 246 -8.98 -2.74 0.97
C ARG A 246 -9.59 -1.36 0.62
N GLY A 247 -9.07 -0.67 -0.40
CA GLY A 247 -9.69 0.54 -0.97
C GLY A 247 -8.72 1.51 -1.67
N LYS A 248 -9.24 2.49 -2.43
CA LYS A 248 -8.47 3.55 -3.14
C LYS A 248 -7.72 4.45 -2.14
N ARG A 249 -6.65 5.11 -2.62
CA ARG A 249 -5.64 5.90 -1.84
C ARG A 249 -6.19 6.64 -0.60
N ARG A 250 -5.70 6.21 0.58
CA ARG A 250 -6.19 6.56 1.93
C ARG A 250 -5.39 7.64 2.67
N TRP A 251 -4.51 8.38 2.01
CA TRP A 251 -3.71 9.42 2.68
C TRP A 251 -3.88 10.78 2.02
N ARG A 252 -3.75 11.81 2.85
CA ARG A 252 -3.79 13.22 2.47
C ARG A 252 -2.52 13.89 2.97
N ALA A 253 -2.10 14.95 2.31
CA ALA A 253 -0.84 15.59 2.62
C ALA A 253 -0.83 17.07 2.28
N SER A 254 0.02 17.83 2.97
CA SER A 254 0.17 19.26 2.72
C SER A 254 0.79 19.53 1.35
N LYS A 255 0.39 20.65 0.73
CA LYS A 255 0.89 21.06 -0.60
C LYS A 255 2.36 21.49 -0.58
N ASN A 256 2.86 21.96 0.57
CA ASN A 256 4.23 22.44 0.79
C ASN A 256 5.26 21.33 1.11
N LEU A 257 4.91 20.05 0.95
CA LEU A 257 5.88 18.96 1.03
C LEU A 257 6.83 18.98 -0.17
N LYS A 258 8.13 18.86 0.09
CA LYS A 258 9.14 18.60 -0.94
C LYS A 258 8.90 17.22 -1.53
N LYS A 259 8.67 17.16 -2.84
CA LYS A 259 8.39 15.90 -3.54
C LYS A 259 9.70 15.13 -3.77
N PRO A 260 9.64 13.78 -3.86
CA PRO A 260 10.79 12.97 -4.25
C PRO A 260 11.31 13.41 -5.63
N PRO A 261 12.63 13.40 -5.85
CA PRO A 261 13.20 13.70 -7.15
C PRO A 261 12.81 12.65 -8.18
N GLU A 262 12.94 13.00 -9.46
CA GLU A 262 12.75 12.06 -10.55
C GLU A 262 13.73 10.88 -10.44
N PRO A 263 13.28 9.64 -10.75
CA PRO A 263 14.14 8.47 -10.70
C PRO A 263 15.25 8.53 -11.75
N THR A 264 16.47 8.20 -11.34
CA THR A 264 17.57 7.95 -12.27
C THR A 264 17.44 6.54 -12.84
N ARG A 265 17.71 6.37 -14.13
CA ARG A 265 17.66 5.06 -14.81
C ARG A 265 19.02 4.74 -15.37
N SER A 266 19.47 3.51 -15.16
CA SER A 266 20.69 2.96 -15.76
C SER A 266 20.39 1.62 -16.39
N TYR A 267 20.95 1.42 -17.57
CA TYR A 267 20.85 0.20 -18.36
C TYR A 267 22.07 -0.71 -18.14
N SER A 268 23.23 -0.14 -17.82
CA SER A 268 24.50 -0.87 -17.70
C SER A 268 24.92 -1.22 -16.27
N LYS A 269 24.22 -0.73 -15.24
CA LYS A 269 24.69 -0.85 -13.85
C LYS A 269 24.78 -2.29 -13.34
N PHE A 270 23.80 -3.13 -13.67
CA PHE A 270 23.80 -4.55 -13.34
C PHE A 270 23.45 -5.37 -14.59
N LYS A 271 24.40 -6.16 -15.08
CA LYS A 271 24.21 -7.06 -16.24
C LYS A 271 23.48 -8.33 -15.82
N LYS A 272 22.83 -9.01 -16.77
CA LYS A 272 22.05 -10.25 -16.53
C LYS A 272 22.78 -11.31 -15.69
N PRO A 273 24.01 -11.77 -16.02
CA PRO A 273 24.70 -12.78 -15.21
C PRO A 273 24.95 -12.34 -13.77
N LYS A 274 25.13 -11.03 -13.57
CA LYS A 274 25.32 -10.45 -12.25
C LYS A 274 24.01 -10.43 -11.45
N VAL A 275 22.91 -10.07 -12.11
CA VAL A 275 21.59 -10.07 -11.48
C VAL A 275 21.15 -11.48 -11.09
N GLU A 276 21.42 -12.48 -11.92
CA GLU A 276 21.15 -13.89 -11.59
C GLU A 276 21.92 -14.33 -10.35
N LYS A 277 23.23 -14.03 -10.26
CA LYS A 277 24.02 -14.31 -9.04
C LYS A 277 23.46 -13.60 -7.80
N MET A 278 23.15 -12.31 -7.92
CA MET A 278 22.52 -11.54 -6.83
C MET A 278 21.16 -12.10 -6.43
N ALA A 279 20.38 -12.65 -7.36
CA ALA A 279 19.07 -13.20 -7.06
C ALA A 279 19.15 -14.55 -6.31
N HIS A 280 20.22 -15.31 -6.52
CA HIS A 280 20.42 -16.61 -5.89
C HIS A 280 21.20 -16.56 -4.56
N ASP A 281 22.04 -15.53 -4.37
CA ASP A 281 22.83 -15.37 -3.15
C ASP A 281 22.68 -13.97 -2.54
N TYR A 282 22.20 -13.93 -1.29
CA TYR A 282 21.94 -12.71 -0.55
C TYR A 282 23.24 -11.96 -0.19
N GLU A 283 24.32 -12.66 0.16
CA GLU A 283 25.59 -12.02 0.50
C GLU A 283 26.23 -11.38 -0.73
N THR A 284 26.18 -12.07 -1.88
CA THR A 284 26.52 -11.47 -3.17
C THR A 284 25.66 -10.25 -3.50
N LEU A 285 24.34 -10.32 -3.28
CA LEU A 285 23.44 -9.17 -3.50
C LEU A 285 23.88 -7.97 -2.67
N LYS A 286 24.06 -8.17 -1.37
CA LYS A 286 24.50 -7.14 -0.43
C LYS A 286 25.83 -6.52 -0.87
N ALA A 287 26.84 -7.34 -1.10
CA ALA A 287 28.17 -6.88 -1.49
C ALA A 287 28.15 -6.09 -2.81
N GLU A 288 27.38 -6.54 -3.80
CA GLU A 288 27.27 -5.87 -5.09
C GLU A 288 26.48 -4.56 -5.01
N MET A 289 25.49 -4.47 -4.12
CA MET A 289 24.77 -3.24 -3.83
C MET A 289 25.69 -2.21 -3.16
N GLU A 290 26.44 -2.60 -2.13
CA GLU A 290 27.39 -1.70 -1.44
C GLU A 290 28.52 -1.24 -2.36
N LYS A 291 29.03 -2.13 -3.23
CA LYS A 291 29.99 -1.78 -4.27
C LYS A 291 29.43 -0.80 -5.29
N ALA A 292 28.17 -0.96 -5.70
CA ALA A 292 27.53 -0.10 -6.70
C ALA A 292 27.08 1.27 -6.15
N TYR A 293 26.98 1.40 -4.83
CA TYR A 293 26.59 2.61 -4.12
C TYR A 293 27.52 2.87 -2.92
N PRO A 294 28.73 3.40 -3.18
CA PRO A 294 29.69 3.72 -2.12
C PRO A 294 29.07 4.67 -1.07
N ASN A 295 29.44 4.48 0.19
CA ASN A 295 28.96 5.23 1.36
C ASN A 295 27.48 5.02 1.72
N TYR A 296 26.81 4.03 1.11
CA TYR A 296 25.50 3.57 1.56
C TYR A 296 25.66 2.22 2.27
N LYS A 297 25.04 2.10 3.45
CA LYS A 297 24.85 0.83 4.15
C LYS A 297 23.66 0.10 3.51
N PHE A 298 23.85 -1.16 3.14
CA PHE A 298 22.74 -1.99 2.68
C PHE A 298 21.77 -2.31 3.83
N LEU A 299 20.46 -2.20 3.58
CA LEU A 299 19.42 -2.48 4.58
C LEU A 299 18.80 -3.84 4.34
N ASP A 300 18.15 -4.00 3.20
CA ASP A 300 17.43 -5.21 2.82
C ASP A 300 17.18 -5.25 1.30
N ALA A 301 16.72 -6.42 0.84
CA ALA A 301 16.24 -6.58 -0.51
C ALA A 301 15.07 -7.58 -0.61
N GLU A 302 14.16 -7.30 -1.53
CA GLU A 302 13.15 -8.24 -2.02
C GLU A 302 13.60 -8.76 -3.39
N VAL A 303 13.72 -10.07 -3.54
CA VAL A 303 13.94 -10.72 -4.83
C VAL A 303 12.65 -11.44 -5.25
N LYS A 304 12.22 -11.25 -6.48
CA LYS A 304 11.11 -12.00 -7.09
C LYS A 304 11.55 -12.62 -8.39
N TYR A 305 11.15 -13.86 -8.62
CA TYR A 305 11.32 -14.55 -9.88
C TYR A 305 9.98 -14.60 -10.61
N ASN A 306 9.99 -14.25 -11.89
CA ASN A 306 8.85 -14.47 -12.77
C ASN A 306 9.09 -15.76 -13.55
N GLY A 307 8.33 -16.81 -13.22
CA GLY A 307 8.45 -18.14 -13.86
C GLY A 307 8.03 -18.19 -15.33
N VAL A 308 7.30 -17.17 -15.81
CA VAL A 308 6.87 -17.05 -17.22
C VAL A 308 8.00 -16.46 -18.07
N THR A 309 8.58 -15.34 -17.60
CA THR A 309 9.64 -14.63 -18.34
C THR A 309 11.05 -15.10 -17.99
N ALA A 310 11.18 -16.03 -17.03
CA ALA A 310 12.43 -16.50 -16.44
C ALA A 310 13.35 -15.36 -15.97
N ALA A 311 12.77 -14.23 -15.52
CA ALA A 311 13.50 -13.03 -15.15
C ALA A 311 13.36 -12.69 -13.67
N PHE A 312 14.39 -12.05 -13.12
CA PHE A 312 14.44 -11.62 -11.73
C PHE A 312 14.03 -10.15 -11.56
N TYR A 313 13.44 -9.84 -10.43
CA TYR A 313 13.12 -8.48 -10.01
C TYR A 313 13.72 -8.29 -8.63
N ILE A 314 14.69 -7.39 -8.51
CA ILE A 314 15.33 -7.07 -7.23
C ILE A 314 14.90 -5.66 -6.82
N TYR A 315 14.42 -5.52 -5.60
CA TYR A 315 14.21 -4.23 -4.96
C TYR A 315 15.07 -4.17 -3.71
N ALA A 316 16.05 -3.28 -3.70
CA ALA A 316 16.95 -3.10 -2.56
C ALA A 316 16.79 -1.71 -1.95
N ARG A 317 16.90 -1.63 -0.63
CA ARG A 317 16.96 -0.37 0.11
C ARG A 317 18.33 -0.22 0.77
N MET A 318 18.83 1.01 0.76
CA MET A 318 20.10 1.36 1.37
C MET A 318 19.99 2.71 2.07
N VAL A 319 20.78 2.95 3.09
CA VAL A 319 20.80 4.21 3.84
C VAL A 319 22.18 4.84 3.83
N ARG A 320 22.21 6.17 3.78
CA ARG A 320 23.41 6.96 4.06
C ARG A 320 23.07 7.92 5.19
N ASN A 321 23.87 7.90 6.25
CA ASN A 321 23.71 8.78 7.41
C ASN A 321 24.27 10.17 7.15
#